data_AF-A0A2G5DQR8-F1
#
_entry.id   AF-A0A2G5DQR8-F1
#
_cell.length_a   1.000
_cell.length_b   1.000
_cell.length_c   1.000
_cell.angle_alpha   90.00
_cell.angle_beta   90.00
_cell.angle_gamma   90.00
#
_symmetry.space_group_name_H-M   'P 1'
#
loop_
_entity.id
_entity.type
_entity.pdbx_description
1 polymer ?
#
loop_
_entity_poly.entity_id
_entity_poly.type
_entity_poly.pdbx_seq_one_letter_code
_entity_poly.pdbx_strand_id
1 'polypeptide(L)'
;MDYPFKSCLSRATILGSCNAIFLVGVYVRGVGPWYPCSLERTSAVFEVLGLWNPSTREFKELPDFLWKFIKHRPLCGNIAYGLGYDSLMDDYKVIRILYYYDSKVYESDVHVYSVRTNSYKRIRDVPYFIPRRHNHPAIVSGMFLNGAIHWLGISLARTSNLSLRIVFFNVENEEFGEIQLHDQFNSYMITQALELGVFEGCLCIYRFDNCIYRFDSADGYIMKQFGADDSWTNMLSLKQPAYANPGYTLAYLHTPWLRPCVDPTSKSEFDEWINYPIAYP
;
A
#
# COMPACT_ATOMS: atom_id res chain seq x y z
N MET A 1 13.91 -16.17 -12.70
CA MET A 1 13.00 -15.00 -12.78
C MET A 1 12.85 -14.65 -14.24
N ASP A 2 11.66 -14.88 -14.79
CA ASP A 2 11.32 -14.44 -16.15
C ASP A 2 10.38 -13.23 -16.09
N TYR A 3 10.33 -12.52 -17.21
CA TYR A 3 9.64 -11.25 -17.49
C TYR A 3 8.33 -11.03 -16.69
N PRO A 4 8.08 -9.84 -16.10
CA PRO A 4 8.80 -8.57 -16.27
C PRO A 4 10.01 -8.35 -15.33
N PHE A 5 10.36 -9.30 -14.46
CA PHE A 5 11.30 -9.07 -13.34
C PHE A 5 12.80 -9.29 -13.68
N LYS A 6 13.22 -9.12 -14.94
CA LYS A 6 14.57 -9.49 -15.41
C LYS A 6 15.72 -8.57 -14.97
N SER A 7 15.48 -7.51 -14.18
CA SER A 7 16.55 -6.62 -13.70
C SER A 7 16.47 -6.38 -12.19
N CYS A 8 17.55 -6.70 -11.47
CA CYS A 8 17.72 -6.46 -10.04
C CYS A 8 17.47 -4.99 -9.65
N LEU A 9 16.82 -4.86 -8.49
CA LEU A 9 16.73 -3.69 -7.60
C LEU A 9 15.91 -2.49 -8.13
N SER A 10 14.84 -2.18 -7.39
CA SER A 10 14.07 -0.91 -7.31
C SER A 10 12.88 -0.63 -8.26
N ARG A 11 12.51 -1.49 -9.22
CA ARG A 11 11.48 -1.10 -10.23
C ARG A 11 10.08 -1.66 -10.07
N ALA A 12 9.84 -2.66 -9.23
CA ALA A 12 8.51 -3.20 -9.01
C ALA A 12 8.01 -2.92 -7.59
N THR A 13 6.71 -2.72 -7.43
CA THR A 13 6.04 -2.54 -6.15
C THR A 13 4.78 -3.40 -6.06
N ILE A 14 4.45 -3.85 -4.85
CA ILE A 14 3.21 -4.56 -4.55
C ILE A 14 2.18 -3.54 -4.06
N LEU A 15 1.06 -3.47 -4.79
CA LEU A 15 -0.02 -2.50 -4.60
C LEU A 15 -1.23 -3.08 -3.88
N GLY A 16 -1.25 -4.40 -3.72
CA GLY A 16 -2.28 -5.15 -3.01
C GLY A 16 -2.03 -6.65 -3.15
N SER A 17 -2.65 -7.43 -2.26
CA SER A 17 -2.62 -8.88 -2.32
C SER A 17 -3.99 -9.45 -1.96
N CYS A 18 -4.35 -10.56 -2.59
CA CYS A 18 -5.60 -11.27 -2.34
C CYS A 18 -5.44 -12.73 -2.76
N ASN A 19 -5.74 -13.68 -1.88
CA ASN A 19 -5.71 -15.12 -2.17
C ASN A 19 -4.41 -15.59 -2.89
N ALA A 20 -3.25 -15.13 -2.40
CA ALA A 20 -1.92 -15.38 -2.98
C ALA A 20 -1.66 -14.76 -4.38
N ILE A 21 -2.58 -13.97 -4.92
CA ILE A 21 -2.38 -13.12 -6.09
C ILE A 21 -1.93 -11.74 -5.64
N PHE A 22 -0.95 -11.16 -6.35
CA PHE A 22 -0.42 -9.84 -6.09
C PHE A 22 -0.76 -8.88 -7.22
N LEU A 23 -1.20 -7.67 -6.87
CA LEU A 23 -1.24 -6.54 -7.79
C LEU A 23 0.16 -5.91 -7.81
N VAL A 24 0.84 -5.98 -8.94
CA VAL A 24 2.22 -5.54 -9.10
C VAL A 24 2.32 -4.45 -10.15
N GLY A 25 2.93 -3.32 -9.78
CA GLY A 25 3.26 -2.24 -10.69
C GLY A 25 4.75 -2.17 -10.95
N VAL A 26 5.16 -2.06 -12.21
CA VAL A 26 6.55 -1.81 -12.62
C VAL A 26 6.67 -0.36 -13.03
N TYR A 27 7.51 0.43 -12.36
CA TYR A 27 7.65 1.87 -12.59
C TYR A 27 8.24 2.19 -13.97
N VAL A 28 7.79 3.31 -14.55
CA VAL A 28 8.44 3.90 -15.73
C VAL A 28 9.88 4.25 -15.41
N ARG A 29 10.82 3.96 -16.33
CA ARG A 29 12.22 4.36 -16.19
C ARG A 29 12.34 5.86 -15.90
N GLY A 30 12.98 6.20 -14.78
CA GLY A 30 13.19 7.59 -14.34
C GLY A 30 12.05 8.16 -13.49
N VAL A 31 10.92 7.45 -13.36
CA VAL A 31 9.86 7.76 -12.40
C VAL A 31 10.12 6.95 -11.14
N GLY A 32 10.45 7.64 -10.06
CA GLY A 32 10.62 7.01 -8.74
C GLY A 32 9.32 6.99 -7.94
N PRO A 33 9.23 6.12 -6.91
CA PRO A 33 8.07 6.04 -6.02
C PRO A 33 7.75 7.36 -5.31
N TRP A 34 8.73 8.26 -5.19
CA TRP A 34 8.69 9.44 -4.35
C TRP A 34 7.97 10.65 -4.97
N TYR A 35 8.00 10.76 -6.30
CA TYR A 35 7.53 11.94 -7.03
C TYR A 35 6.86 11.57 -8.36
N PRO A 36 5.74 10.82 -8.37
CA PRO A 36 5.03 10.55 -9.63
C PRO A 36 4.42 11.82 -10.26
N CYS A 37 4.34 12.93 -9.51
CA CYS A 37 3.60 14.14 -9.90
C CYS A 37 4.47 15.39 -10.16
N SER A 38 5.80 15.33 -10.04
CA SER A 38 6.67 16.51 -10.29
C SER A 38 7.13 16.65 -11.75
N LEU A 39 6.78 15.68 -12.60
CA LEU A 39 7.11 15.72 -14.02
C LEU A 39 5.85 16.10 -14.79
N GLU A 40 5.77 17.36 -15.24
CA GLU A 40 4.78 17.88 -16.20
C GLU A 40 4.71 17.09 -17.53
N ARG A 41 5.49 16.00 -17.67
CA ARG A 41 5.72 15.24 -18.90
C ARG A 41 5.36 13.75 -18.82
N THR A 42 4.97 13.19 -17.68
CA THR A 42 4.70 11.75 -17.57
C THR A 42 3.21 11.43 -17.62
N SER A 43 2.77 10.72 -18.67
CA SER A 43 1.40 10.25 -18.85
C SER A 43 1.03 9.01 -17.99
N ALA A 44 1.97 8.52 -17.19
CA ALA A 44 1.90 7.23 -16.51
C ALA A 44 2.86 7.10 -15.33
N VAL A 45 2.47 6.33 -14.30
CA VAL A 45 3.34 5.95 -13.17
C VAL A 45 4.09 4.65 -13.44
N PHE A 46 3.40 3.70 -14.06
CA PHE A 46 3.92 2.36 -14.32
C PHE A 46 4.21 2.20 -15.83
N GLU A 47 5.18 1.36 -16.18
CA GLU A 47 5.32 0.79 -17.53
C GLU A 47 4.30 -0.34 -17.72
N VAL A 48 4.08 -1.12 -16.67
CA VAL A 48 3.18 -2.26 -16.64
C VAL A 48 2.52 -2.36 -15.27
N LEU A 49 1.22 -2.62 -15.25
CA LEU A 49 0.47 -3.01 -14.06
C LEU A 49 -0.15 -4.38 -14.33
N GLY A 50 -0.05 -5.31 -13.38
CA GLY A 50 -0.56 -6.65 -13.60
C GLY A 50 -0.89 -7.41 -12.33
N LEU A 51 -1.61 -8.52 -12.51
CA LEU A 51 -1.81 -9.53 -11.48
C LEU A 51 -0.73 -10.60 -11.64
N TRP A 52 -0.04 -10.91 -10.56
CA TRP A 52 1.01 -11.91 -10.53
C TRP A 52 0.65 -13.04 -9.56
N ASN A 53 0.70 -14.28 -10.06
CA ASN A 53 0.63 -15.47 -9.25
C ASN A 53 2.06 -16.08 -9.18
N PRO A 54 2.76 -15.97 -8.03
CA PRO A 54 4.12 -16.49 -7.91
C PRO A 54 4.18 -18.02 -7.97
N SER A 55 3.12 -18.72 -7.54
CA SER A 55 3.06 -20.18 -7.51
C SER A 55 2.93 -20.77 -8.91
N THR A 56 2.17 -20.13 -9.80
CA THR A 56 2.04 -20.55 -11.20
C THR A 56 3.02 -19.83 -12.14
N ARG A 57 3.67 -18.78 -11.65
CA ARG A 57 4.51 -17.84 -12.43
C ARG A 57 3.75 -17.11 -13.53
N GLU A 58 2.42 -17.08 -13.44
CA GLU A 58 1.58 -16.39 -14.40
C GLU A 58 1.50 -14.90 -14.07
N PHE A 59 1.55 -14.08 -15.11
CA PHE A 59 1.37 -12.65 -15.04
C PHE A 59 0.29 -12.24 -16.02
N LYS A 60 -0.78 -11.62 -15.50
CA LYS A 60 -1.86 -11.04 -16.31
C LYS A 60 -1.70 -9.53 -16.28
N GLU A 61 -1.27 -8.97 -17.41
CA GLU A 61 -1.22 -7.52 -17.60
C GLU A 61 -2.64 -6.93 -17.55
N LEU A 62 -2.76 -5.79 -16.88
CA LEU A 62 -3.99 -5.05 -16.73
C LEU A 62 -4.03 -3.89 -17.74
N PRO A 63 -5.22 -3.48 -18.19
CA PRO A 63 -5.35 -2.41 -19.16
C PRO A 63 -4.72 -1.08 -18.72
N ASP A 64 -4.12 -0.37 -19.69
CA ASP A 64 -3.37 0.86 -19.46
C ASP A 64 -4.11 1.98 -18.73
N PHE A 65 -5.43 2.07 -18.87
CA PHE A 65 -6.22 3.10 -18.20
C PHE A 65 -6.12 3.02 -16.67
N LEU A 66 -5.72 1.87 -16.11
CA LEU A 66 -5.52 1.66 -14.67
C LEU A 66 -4.23 2.28 -14.13
N TRP A 67 -3.30 2.72 -14.97
CA TRP A 67 -2.05 3.34 -14.51
C TRP A 67 -1.63 4.57 -15.31
N LYS A 68 -2.28 4.83 -16.45
CA LYS A 68 -2.17 6.09 -17.19
C LYS A 68 -3.06 7.16 -16.57
N PHE A 69 -2.56 8.40 -16.61
CA PHE A 69 -3.25 9.56 -16.12
C PHE A 69 -4.13 10.21 -17.19
N ILE A 70 -5.26 10.77 -16.75
CA ILE A 70 -6.09 11.62 -17.60
C ILE A 70 -5.32 12.92 -17.84
N LYS A 71 -5.02 13.23 -19.10
CA LYS A 71 -4.37 14.49 -19.49
C LYS A 71 -5.22 15.66 -18.98
N HIS A 72 -4.58 16.73 -18.50
CA HIS A 72 -5.20 18.02 -18.13
C HIS A 72 -5.73 18.21 -16.70
N ARG A 73 -5.49 17.29 -15.75
CA ARG A 73 -5.70 17.59 -14.32
C ARG A 73 -4.37 17.54 -13.56
N PRO A 74 -3.97 18.62 -12.85
CA PRO A 74 -2.78 18.56 -12.00
C PRO A 74 -3.06 17.54 -10.89
N LEU A 75 -2.34 16.43 -10.94
CA LEU A 75 -2.38 15.42 -9.88
C LEU A 75 -1.70 16.02 -8.65
N CYS A 76 -2.40 15.99 -7.53
CA CYS A 76 -1.84 16.45 -6.28
C CYS A 76 -1.71 15.25 -5.33
N GLY A 77 -0.60 14.55 -5.46
CA GLY A 77 0.07 13.94 -4.33
C GLY A 77 -0.10 12.44 -4.15
N ASN A 78 -1.32 11.89 -4.19
CA ASN A 78 -1.56 10.53 -3.70
C ASN A 78 -2.42 9.67 -4.64
N ILE A 79 -2.05 8.39 -4.75
CA ILE A 79 -2.84 7.35 -5.43
C ILE A 79 -3.01 6.20 -4.45
N ALA A 80 -4.22 5.66 -4.31
CA ALA A 80 -4.42 4.42 -3.58
C ALA A 80 -4.84 3.30 -4.54
N TYR A 81 -4.28 2.11 -4.33
CA TYR A 81 -4.70 0.90 -5.03
C TYR A 81 -5.17 -0.15 -4.04
N GLY A 82 -5.94 -1.09 -4.56
CA GLY A 82 -6.35 -2.28 -3.83
C GLY A 82 -6.69 -3.42 -4.77
N LEU A 83 -6.43 -4.65 -4.30
CA LEU A 83 -6.88 -5.87 -4.94
C LEU A 83 -7.80 -6.59 -3.96
N GLY A 84 -8.95 -7.06 -4.42
CA GLY A 84 -9.84 -7.87 -3.61
C GLY A 84 -10.62 -8.89 -4.44
N TYR A 85 -11.18 -9.89 -3.76
CA TYR A 85 -11.96 -10.94 -4.38
C TYR A 85 -13.43 -10.79 -3.99
N ASP A 86 -14.27 -10.67 -5.01
CA ASP A 86 -15.72 -10.71 -4.93
C ASP A 86 -16.16 -12.17 -4.99
N SER A 87 -16.48 -12.76 -3.83
CA SER A 87 -16.90 -14.16 -3.75
C SER A 87 -18.29 -14.39 -4.36
N LEU A 88 -19.14 -13.37 -4.43
CA LEU A 88 -20.48 -13.48 -5.03
C LEU A 88 -20.38 -13.56 -6.55
N MET A 89 -19.50 -12.76 -7.14
CA MET A 89 -19.33 -12.64 -8.58
C MET A 89 -18.19 -13.50 -9.14
N ASP A 90 -17.51 -14.26 -8.28
CA ASP A 90 -16.29 -15.03 -8.56
C ASP A 90 -15.29 -14.21 -9.40
N ASP A 91 -14.92 -13.04 -8.88
CA ASP A 91 -14.15 -12.05 -9.63
C ASP A 91 -13.09 -11.38 -8.76
N TYR A 92 -11.93 -11.14 -9.36
CA TYR A 92 -10.94 -10.25 -8.77
C TYR A 92 -11.26 -8.82 -9.21
N LYS A 93 -11.38 -7.91 -8.24
CA LYS A 93 -11.56 -6.49 -8.51
C LYS A 93 -10.30 -5.72 -8.13
N VAL A 94 -9.92 -4.79 -9.00
CA VAL A 94 -8.86 -3.82 -8.74
C VAL A 94 -9.50 -2.46 -8.57
N ILE A 95 -9.23 -1.81 -7.45
CA ILE A 95 -9.65 -0.44 -7.19
C ILE A 95 -8.46 0.50 -7.31
N ARG A 96 -8.69 1.65 -7.94
CA ARG A 96 -7.75 2.78 -7.98
C ARG A 96 -8.47 4.05 -7.55
N ILE A 97 -7.86 4.79 -6.65
CA ILE A 97 -8.32 6.09 -6.18
C ILE A 97 -7.27 7.13 -6.53
N LEU A 98 -7.63 8.10 -7.36
CA LEU A 98 -6.81 9.26 -7.71
C LEU A 98 -7.32 10.47 -6.96
N TYR A 99 -6.42 11.24 -6.35
CA TYR A 99 -6.79 12.47 -5.65
C TYR A 99 -6.33 13.70 -6.41
N TYR A 100 -7.24 14.66 -6.55
CA TYR A 100 -7.00 15.94 -7.18
C TYR A 100 -7.21 17.05 -6.15
N TYR A 101 -6.26 17.98 -6.09
CA TYR A 101 -6.38 19.18 -5.28
C TYR A 101 -6.50 20.38 -6.22
N ASP A 102 -7.65 21.02 -6.20
CA ASP A 102 -7.74 22.44 -6.55
C ASP A 102 -7.77 23.22 -5.23
N SER A 103 -7.25 24.43 -5.25
CA SER A 103 -7.23 25.46 -4.19
C SER A 103 -8.53 25.65 -3.39
N LYS A 104 -9.65 25.03 -3.81
CA LYS A 104 -10.99 25.16 -3.24
C LYS A 104 -11.72 23.83 -3.00
N VAL A 105 -11.33 22.71 -3.63
CA VAL A 105 -12.10 21.45 -3.60
C VAL A 105 -11.18 20.25 -3.58
N TYR A 106 -11.48 19.31 -2.68
CA TYR A 106 -10.90 17.98 -2.68
C TYR A 106 -11.76 17.06 -3.55
N GLU A 107 -11.23 16.62 -4.69
CA GLU A 107 -11.92 15.71 -5.60
C GLU A 107 -11.20 14.37 -5.67
N SER A 108 -11.96 13.29 -5.85
CA SER A 108 -11.40 11.96 -6.04
C SER A 108 -11.99 11.31 -7.29
N ASP A 109 -11.17 10.53 -7.99
CA ASP A 109 -11.60 9.73 -9.12
C ASP A 109 -11.36 8.25 -8.80
N VAL A 110 -12.45 7.55 -8.56
CA VAL A 110 -12.44 6.17 -8.08
C VAL A 110 -12.87 5.24 -9.20
N HIS A 111 -11.98 4.32 -9.58
CA HIS A 111 -12.20 3.34 -10.62
C HIS A 111 -12.16 1.93 -10.03
N VAL A 112 -13.15 1.12 -10.40
CA VAL A 112 -13.21 -0.30 -10.07
C VAL A 112 -13.14 -1.08 -11.37
N TYR A 113 -12.16 -1.98 -11.47
CA TYR A 113 -11.98 -2.87 -12.61
C TYR A 113 -12.30 -4.31 -12.22
N SER A 114 -13.13 -4.95 -13.02
CA SER A 114 -13.45 -6.38 -12.95
C SER A 114 -12.52 -7.15 -13.87
N VAL A 115 -11.81 -8.13 -13.32
CA VAL A 115 -10.85 -8.96 -14.04
C VAL A 115 -11.57 -9.98 -14.91
N ARG A 116 -12.72 -10.49 -14.46
CA ARG A 116 -13.55 -11.47 -15.14
C ARG A 116 -14.22 -10.89 -16.38
N THR A 117 -14.80 -9.69 -16.27
CA THR A 117 -15.50 -9.05 -17.40
C THR A 117 -14.60 -8.13 -18.23
N ASN A 118 -13.34 -7.95 -17.82
CA ASN A 118 -12.37 -7.05 -18.45
C ASN A 118 -12.95 -5.63 -18.68
N SER A 119 -13.68 -5.13 -17.69
CA SER A 119 -14.37 -3.85 -17.77
C SER A 119 -14.11 -3.04 -16.52
N TYR A 120 -14.11 -1.73 -16.66
CA TYR A 120 -14.01 -0.81 -15.53
C TYR A 120 -15.23 0.10 -15.47
N LYS A 121 -15.46 0.65 -14.28
CA LYS A 121 -16.43 1.70 -14.05
C LYS A 121 -15.87 2.71 -13.07
N ARG A 122 -16.27 3.96 -13.26
CA ARG A 122 -16.11 5.01 -12.28
C ARG A 122 -17.24 4.90 -11.27
N ILE A 123 -16.92 4.94 -9.98
CA ILE A 123 -17.92 5.04 -8.90
C ILE A 123 -17.92 6.46 -8.32
N ARG A 124 -18.74 6.69 -7.29
CA ARG A 124 -18.80 8.00 -6.62
C ARG A 124 -17.46 8.32 -5.96
N ASP A 125 -17.20 9.61 -5.83
CA ASP A 125 -16.06 10.15 -5.10
C ASP A 125 -16.03 9.59 -3.67
N VAL A 126 -14.83 9.30 -3.17
CA VAL A 126 -14.62 8.78 -1.84
C VAL A 126 -14.72 9.91 -0.80
N PRO A 127 -15.51 9.77 0.29
CA PRO A 127 -15.63 10.79 1.33
C PRO A 127 -14.45 10.77 2.33
N TYR A 128 -13.32 10.17 1.93
CA TYR A 128 -12.15 9.94 2.76
C TYR A 128 -10.87 10.36 2.03
N PHE A 129 -9.92 10.92 2.76
CA PHE A 129 -8.55 11.14 2.31
C PHE A 129 -7.69 9.97 2.76
N ILE A 130 -7.07 9.25 1.82
CA ILE A 130 -6.07 8.22 2.14
C ILE A 130 -4.69 8.88 2.04
N PRO A 131 -4.06 9.25 3.17
CA PRO A 131 -2.76 9.90 3.17
C PRO A 131 -1.69 8.94 2.65
N ARG A 132 -0.75 9.47 1.89
CA ARG A 132 0.60 8.89 1.80
C ARG A 132 1.17 8.76 3.21
N ARG A 133 1.98 7.73 3.44
CA ARG A 133 2.71 7.54 4.70
C ARG A 133 4.09 8.23 4.62
N HIS A 134 4.61 8.72 5.75
CA HIS A 134 5.93 9.36 5.78
C HIS A 134 6.98 8.34 5.35
N ASN A 135 7.91 8.75 4.48
CA ASN A 135 8.91 7.85 3.91
C ASN A 135 8.35 6.66 3.07
N HIS A 136 7.12 6.77 2.54
CA HIS A 136 6.58 5.79 1.57
C HIS A 136 6.47 6.37 0.16
N PRO A 137 6.33 5.54 -0.88
CA PRO A 137 5.88 5.99 -2.19
C PRO A 137 4.59 6.83 -2.12
N ALA A 138 4.35 7.70 -3.09
CA ALA A 138 3.07 8.41 -3.27
C ALA A 138 1.88 7.48 -3.60
N ILE A 139 2.11 6.17 -3.61
CA ILE A 139 1.15 5.14 -3.93
C ILE A 139 0.92 4.31 -2.67
N VAL A 140 -0.33 4.26 -2.23
CA VAL A 140 -0.76 3.57 -1.02
C VAL A 140 -1.42 2.24 -1.38
N SER A 141 -0.91 1.16 -0.80
CA SER A 141 -1.43 -0.20 -1.03
C SER A 141 -2.55 -0.54 -0.03
N GLY A 142 -3.61 -1.16 -0.53
CA GLY A 142 -4.77 -1.59 0.25
C GLY A 142 -4.68 -3.04 0.70
N MET A 143 -5.16 -3.33 1.91
CA MET A 143 -5.09 -4.65 2.53
C MET A 143 -6.43 -5.37 2.43
N PHE A 144 -6.48 -6.50 1.71
CA PHE A 144 -7.70 -7.30 1.60
C PHE A 144 -7.90 -8.20 2.82
N LEU A 145 -9.08 -8.11 3.43
CA LEU A 145 -9.52 -8.99 4.50
C LEU A 145 -11.06 -9.03 4.53
N ASN A 146 -11.65 -10.20 4.80
CA ASN A 146 -13.11 -10.34 5.02
C ASN A 146 -13.99 -9.67 3.94
N GLY A 147 -13.63 -9.83 2.66
CA GLY A 147 -14.40 -9.28 1.53
C GLY A 147 -14.22 -7.77 1.30
N ALA A 148 -13.35 -7.10 2.06
CA ALA A 148 -13.11 -5.67 1.93
C ALA A 148 -11.61 -5.33 1.82
N ILE A 149 -11.31 -4.22 1.16
CA ILE A 149 -9.96 -3.67 1.04
C ILE A 149 -9.83 -2.50 2.01
N HIS A 150 -8.78 -2.48 2.83
CA HIS A 150 -8.62 -1.55 3.94
C HIS A 150 -7.40 -0.64 3.76
N TRP A 151 -7.54 0.60 4.20
CA TRP A 151 -6.49 1.61 4.30
C TRP A 151 -6.60 2.38 5.62
N LEU A 152 -5.54 3.08 5.99
CA LEU A 152 -5.65 4.18 6.95
C LEU A 152 -6.11 5.43 6.19
N GLY A 153 -7.13 6.10 6.70
CA GLY A 153 -7.70 7.28 6.06
C GLY A 153 -8.28 8.28 7.05
N ILE A 154 -8.63 9.46 6.55
CA ILE A 154 -9.20 10.56 7.30
C ILE A 154 -10.57 10.88 6.70
N SER A 155 -11.61 10.94 7.52
CA SER A 155 -12.96 11.34 7.08
C SER A 155 -13.01 12.82 6.72
N LEU A 156 -13.42 13.13 5.49
CA LEU A 156 -13.55 14.51 5.01
C LEU A 156 -14.89 15.16 5.39
N ALA A 157 -15.88 14.35 5.78
CA ALA A 157 -17.19 14.85 6.22
C ALA A 157 -17.15 15.55 7.60
N ARG A 158 -16.07 15.38 8.38
CA ARG A 158 -15.95 15.87 9.76
C ARG A 158 -14.94 17.02 9.81
N THR A 159 -15.39 18.22 9.45
CA THR A 159 -14.53 19.41 9.32
C THR A 159 -13.98 19.95 10.64
N SER A 160 -14.55 19.56 11.80
CA SER A 160 -14.12 20.04 13.12
C SER A 160 -13.21 19.08 13.88
N ASN A 161 -13.17 17.78 13.52
CA ASN A 161 -12.38 16.76 14.20
C ASN A 161 -11.82 15.75 13.19
N LEU A 162 -10.73 16.13 12.51
CA LEU A 162 -9.95 15.19 11.71
C LEU A 162 -9.46 14.09 12.64
N SER A 163 -9.83 12.84 12.37
CA SER A 163 -9.42 11.66 13.13
C SER A 163 -9.04 10.55 12.17
N LEU A 164 -8.05 9.75 12.56
CA LEU A 164 -7.61 8.62 11.77
C LEU A 164 -8.65 7.51 11.88
N ARG A 165 -8.89 6.83 10.77
CA ARG A 165 -9.88 5.78 10.62
C ARG A 165 -9.27 4.63 9.85
N ILE A 166 -9.79 3.43 10.05
CA ILE A 166 -9.62 2.37 9.07
C ILE A 166 -10.75 2.55 8.06
N VAL A 167 -10.40 2.98 6.85
CA VAL A 167 -11.35 3.12 5.74
C VAL A 167 -11.33 1.82 4.96
N PHE A 168 -12.49 1.32 4.59
CA PHE A 168 -12.58 0.11 3.80
C PHE A 168 -13.51 0.27 2.61
N PHE A 169 -13.24 -0.50 1.56
CA PHE A 169 -14.08 -0.67 0.39
C PHE A 169 -14.57 -2.12 0.36
N ASN A 170 -15.86 -2.33 0.52
CA ASN A 170 -16.46 -3.65 0.39
C ASN A 170 -16.54 -4.01 -1.10
N VAL A 171 -15.94 -5.13 -1.47
CA VAL A 171 -15.73 -5.51 -2.87
C VAL A 171 -17.02 -6.00 -3.54
N GLU A 172 -17.93 -6.59 -2.75
CA GLU A 172 -19.18 -7.17 -3.23
C GLU A 172 -20.21 -6.08 -3.57
N ASN A 173 -20.51 -5.18 -2.62
CA ASN A 173 -21.48 -4.11 -2.83
C ASN A 173 -20.86 -2.82 -3.42
N GLU A 174 -19.53 -2.74 -3.46
CA GLU A 174 -18.76 -1.60 -3.95
C GLU A 174 -19.03 -0.29 -3.18
N GLU A 175 -19.20 -0.41 -1.87
CA GLU A 175 -19.41 0.73 -0.98
C GLU A 175 -18.23 0.94 -0.03
N PHE A 176 -17.99 2.21 0.30
CA PHE A 176 -17.01 2.58 1.32
C PHE A 176 -17.65 2.62 2.70
N GLY A 177 -16.88 2.19 3.70
CA GLY A 177 -17.19 2.36 5.10
C GLY A 177 -15.97 2.77 5.91
N GLU A 178 -16.18 3.03 7.19
CA GLU A 178 -15.12 3.33 8.14
C GLU A 178 -15.30 2.51 9.42
N ILE A 179 -14.17 2.21 10.05
CA ILE A 179 -14.09 1.68 11.40
C ILE A 179 -13.34 2.71 12.24
N GLN A 180 -13.91 3.03 13.41
CA GLN A 180 -13.26 3.90 14.38
C GLN A 180 -11.90 3.31 14.74
N LEU A 181 -10.87 4.14 14.68
CA LEU A 181 -9.57 3.76 15.20
C LEU A 181 -9.52 4.11 16.69
N HIS A 182 -8.96 3.22 17.50
CA HIS A 182 -8.83 3.46 18.94
C HIS A 182 -8.07 4.76 19.20
N ASP A 183 -8.55 5.58 20.13
CA ASP A 183 -8.10 6.97 20.30
C ASP A 183 -6.60 7.11 20.60
N GLN A 184 -6.00 6.07 21.18
CA GLN A 184 -4.54 5.97 21.38
C GLN A 184 -3.72 6.20 20.11
N PHE A 185 -4.30 5.99 18.93
CA PHE A 185 -3.61 6.13 17.64
C PHE A 185 -3.78 7.51 16.99
N ASN A 186 -4.67 8.38 17.50
CA ASN A 186 -4.99 9.66 16.86
C ASN A 186 -3.82 10.64 16.83
N SER A 187 -2.93 10.62 17.84
CA SER A 187 -1.77 11.51 17.92
C SER A 187 -0.73 11.27 16.80
N TYR A 188 -0.76 10.09 16.15
CA TYR A 188 0.18 9.72 15.10
C TYR A 188 -0.24 10.16 13.69
N MET A 189 -1.40 10.82 13.54
CA MET A 189 -1.76 11.45 12.25
C MET A 189 -0.70 12.45 11.78
N ILE A 190 -0.12 13.20 12.72
CA ILE A 190 0.89 14.23 12.44
C ILE A 190 2.20 13.58 11.98
N THR A 191 2.56 12.45 12.61
CA THR A 191 3.82 11.75 12.36
C THR A 191 3.72 10.68 11.28
N GLN A 192 2.51 10.42 10.73
CA GLN A 192 2.14 9.34 9.77
C GLN A 192 2.93 8.03 9.97
N ALA A 193 3.25 7.71 11.23
CA ALA A 193 4.12 6.60 11.59
C ALA A 193 3.34 5.30 11.83
N LEU A 194 2.17 5.19 11.19
CA LEU A 194 1.27 4.05 11.32
C LEU A 194 1.11 3.33 9.99
N GLU A 195 1.16 2.02 10.06
CA GLU A 195 0.95 1.14 8.94
C GLU A 195 -0.12 0.10 9.23
N LEU A 196 -1.06 -0.05 8.30
CA LEU A 196 -2.04 -1.12 8.34
C LEU A 196 -1.50 -2.35 7.60
N GLY A 197 -1.69 -3.52 8.20
CA GLY A 197 -1.43 -4.81 7.59
C GLY A 197 -2.49 -5.84 7.93
N VAL A 198 -2.27 -7.06 7.44
CA VAL A 198 -3.05 -8.25 7.81
C VAL A 198 -2.07 -9.30 8.31
N PHE A 199 -2.32 -9.84 9.49
CA PHE A 199 -1.54 -10.92 10.09
C PHE A 199 -2.51 -11.98 10.63
N GLU A 200 -2.31 -13.24 10.23
CA GLU A 200 -3.13 -14.39 10.67
C GLU A 200 -4.65 -14.14 10.56
N GLY A 201 -5.10 -13.50 9.48
CA GLY A 201 -6.52 -13.21 9.25
C GLY A 201 -7.09 -12.07 10.10
N CYS A 202 -6.25 -11.30 10.78
CA CYS A 202 -6.64 -10.13 11.55
C CYS A 202 -6.01 -8.86 10.97
N LEU A 203 -6.70 -7.72 11.09
CA LEU A 203 -6.09 -6.42 10.84
C LEU A 203 -5.05 -6.13 11.91
N CYS A 204 -3.90 -5.61 11.50
CA CYS A 204 -2.86 -5.16 12.40
C CYS A 204 -2.41 -3.73 12.09
N ILE A 205 -1.98 -3.04 13.13
CA ILE A 205 -1.36 -1.72 13.05
C ILE A 205 0.07 -1.84 13.54
N TYR A 206 1.00 -1.43 12.70
CA TYR A 206 2.39 -1.23 13.08
C TYR A 206 2.60 0.25 13.34
N ARG A 207 3.05 0.56 14.55
CA ARG A 207 3.53 1.88 14.94
C ARG A 207 5.03 1.88 14.86
N PHE A 208 5.59 2.92 14.25
CA PHE A 208 7.01 3.15 14.21
C PHE A 208 7.38 4.37 15.07
N ASP A 209 8.39 4.25 15.92
CA ASP A 209 8.84 5.39 16.71
C ASP A 209 9.69 6.35 15.86
N ASN A 210 9.47 7.65 16.06
CA ASN A 210 10.05 8.75 15.29
C ASN A 210 11.59 8.73 15.35
N CYS A 211 12.22 8.50 14.21
CA CYS A 211 13.25 9.41 13.70
C CYS A 211 13.13 9.49 12.18
N ILE A 212 13.20 10.71 11.66
CA ILE A 212 13.08 11.07 10.23
C ILE A 212 14.05 10.26 9.33
N TYR A 213 15.04 9.60 9.93
CA TYR A 213 16.05 8.78 9.27
C TYR A 213 16.31 7.39 9.91
N ARG A 214 15.63 7.02 11.00
CA ARG A 214 15.83 5.75 11.74
C ARG A 214 14.55 5.32 12.46
N PHE A 215 14.22 4.04 12.38
CA PHE A 215 13.18 3.44 13.22
C PHE A 215 13.86 2.65 14.33
N ASP A 216 13.78 3.13 15.58
CA ASP A 216 14.41 2.47 16.72
C ASP A 216 13.57 1.29 17.25
N SER A 217 12.26 1.39 17.07
CA SER A 217 11.30 0.36 17.49
C SER A 217 10.09 0.32 16.55
N ALA A 218 9.43 -0.83 16.50
CA ALA A 218 8.12 -0.98 15.91
C ALA A 218 7.21 -1.78 16.86
N ASP A 219 6.06 -1.21 17.21
CA ASP A 219 5.04 -1.88 18.00
C ASP A 219 3.90 -2.36 17.09
N GLY A 220 3.57 -3.65 17.15
CA GLY A 220 2.46 -4.26 16.43
C GLY A 220 1.25 -4.44 17.33
N TYR A 221 0.08 -4.03 16.84
CA TYR A 221 -1.22 -4.21 17.48
C TYR A 221 -2.12 -5.02 16.55
N ILE A 222 -2.89 -5.98 17.08
CA ILE A 222 -3.92 -6.74 16.34
C ILE A 222 -5.31 -6.37 16.79
N MET A 223 -6.23 -6.23 15.85
CA MET A 223 -7.68 -6.23 16.09
C MET A 223 -8.19 -7.68 16.12
N LYS A 224 -8.40 -8.24 17.31
CA LYS A 224 -8.83 -9.64 17.47
C LYS A 224 -10.26 -9.89 16.96
N GLN A 225 -11.12 -8.89 17.07
CA GLN A 225 -12.49 -8.96 16.61
C GLN A 225 -12.73 -7.81 15.64
N PHE A 226 -13.01 -8.17 14.39
CA PHE A 226 -13.20 -7.20 13.32
C PHE A 226 -14.28 -6.17 13.66
N GLY A 227 -13.95 -4.88 13.60
CA GLY A 227 -14.86 -3.77 13.87
C GLY A 227 -15.12 -3.46 15.34
N ALA A 228 -14.52 -4.18 16.29
CA ALA A 228 -14.68 -3.91 17.72
C ALA A 228 -13.52 -3.08 18.27
N ASP A 229 -13.83 -1.86 18.74
CA ASP A 229 -12.85 -0.88 19.23
C ASP A 229 -12.01 -1.41 20.41
N ASP A 230 -12.60 -2.22 21.30
CA ASP A 230 -11.92 -2.75 22.49
C ASP A 230 -11.07 -4.01 22.21
N SER A 231 -10.97 -4.44 20.95
CA SER A 231 -10.29 -5.71 20.60
C SER A 231 -8.81 -5.56 20.24
N TRP A 232 -8.27 -4.34 20.27
CA TRP A 232 -6.86 -4.08 19.98
C TRP A 232 -5.95 -4.62 21.08
N THR A 233 -5.10 -5.58 20.74
CA THR A 233 -4.11 -6.16 21.66
C THR A 233 -2.70 -5.95 21.13
N ASN A 234 -1.75 -5.59 21.99
CA ASN A 234 -0.33 -5.56 21.63
C ASN A 234 0.14 -6.98 21.32
N MET A 235 0.82 -7.15 20.20
CA MET A 235 1.27 -8.44 19.67
C MET A 235 2.78 -8.60 19.74
N LEU A 236 3.53 -7.53 19.47
CA LEU A 236 4.97 -7.59 19.31
C LEU A 236 5.58 -6.19 19.44
N SER A 237 6.70 -6.08 20.17
CA SER A 237 7.56 -4.89 20.12
C SER A 237 8.92 -5.31 19.56
N LEU A 238 9.22 -4.85 18.35
CA LEU A 238 10.49 -5.10 17.67
C LEU A 238 11.43 -3.94 17.98
N LYS A 239 12.63 -4.24 18.49
CA LYS A 239 13.74 -3.27 18.52
C LYS A 239 14.57 -3.47 17.25
N GLN A 240 14.66 -2.45 16.40
CA GLN A 240 15.53 -2.54 15.23
C GLN A 240 16.98 -2.21 15.63
N PRO A 241 17.99 -2.94 15.11
CA PRO A 241 19.35 -2.44 15.11
C PRO A 241 19.44 -1.23 14.16
N ALA A 242 20.23 -0.22 14.55
CA ALA A 242 20.22 1.17 14.05
C ALA A 242 20.49 1.42 12.54
N TYR A 243 20.45 0.40 11.68
CA TYR A 243 20.89 0.45 10.28
C TYR A 243 20.02 -0.34 9.27
N ALA A 244 18.85 -0.86 9.63
CA ALA A 244 18.00 -1.57 8.67
C ALA A 244 17.15 -0.61 7.81
N ASN A 245 17.11 -0.83 6.49
CA ASN A 245 16.31 -0.02 5.57
C ASN A 245 14.81 -0.37 5.72
N PRO A 246 13.91 0.62 5.88
CA PRO A 246 12.49 0.44 6.21
C PRO A 246 11.71 -0.48 5.25
N GLY A 247 12.04 -0.46 3.96
CA GLY A 247 11.36 -1.28 2.96
C GLY A 247 11.52 -2.79 3.19
N TYR A 248 12.60 -3.21 3.85
CA TYR A 248 12.86 -4.62 4.14
C TYR A 248 12.05 -5.14 5.32
N THR A 249 11.86 -4.35 6.39
CA THR A 249 11.04 -4.76 7.55
C THR A 249 9.58 -4.94 7.16
N LEU A 250 9.06 -4.08 6.27
CA LEU A 250 7.69 -4.18 5.78
C LEU A 250 7.49 -5.34 4.82
N ALA A 251 8.44 -5.60 3.92
CA ALA A 251 8.44 -6.85 3.16
C ALA A 251 8.45 -8.04 4.14
N TYR A 252 9.25 -8.01 5.19
CA TYR A 252 9.30 -9.06 6.20
C TYR A 252 7.95 -9.31 6.91
N LEU A 253 7.23 -8.24 7.26
CA LEU A 253 5.95 -8.29 7.97
C LEU A 253 4.75 -8.59 7.05
N HIS A 254 4.74 -8.06 5.83
CA HIS A 254 3.67 -8.25 4.86
C HIS A 254 3.83 -9.51 4.00
N THR A 255 5.02 -10.12 3.98
CA THR A 255 5.30 -11.34 3.21
C THR A 255 6.07 -12.39 4.04
N PRO A 256 5.46 -12.99 5.08
CA PRO A 256 6.12 -14.01 5.91
C PRO A 256 6.65 -15.23 5.13
N TRP A 257 6.14 -15.43 3.91
CA TRP A 257 6.44 -16.53 3.00
C TRP A 257 7.62 -16.24 2.05
N LEU A 258 8.07 -14.99 1.94
CA LEU A 258 9.25 -14.60 1.15
C LEU A 258 10.55 -14.77 1.94
N ARG A 259 10.60 -15.65 2.95
CA ARG A 259 11.86 -15.99 3.65
C ARG A 259 12.89 -16.40 2.59
N PRO A 260 13.99 -15.65 2.40
CA PRO A 260 15.15 -16.30 1.85
C PRO A 260 15.55 -17.37 2.87
N CYS A 261 15.83 -18.59 2.42
CA CYS A 261 16.42 -19.63 3.25
C CYS A 261 17.80 -19.12 3.72
N VAL A 262 17.83 -18.33 4.78
CA VAL A 262 19.06 -17.92 5.46
C VAL A 262 19.02 -18.62 6.80
N ASP A 263 19.87 -19.64 6.90
CA ASP A 263 20.14 -20.35 8.13
C ASP A 263 20.66 -19.34 9.18
N PRO A 264 20.05 -19.21 10.37
CA PRO A 264 20.42 -18.20 11.36
C PRO A 264 21.85 -18.31 11.90
N THR A 265 22.61 -19.35 11.52
CA THR A 265 23.93 -19.64 12.10
C THR A 265 25.14 -19.28 11.25
N SER A 266 25.01 -18.83 10.00
CA SER A 266 26.19 -18.42 9.19
C SER A 266 26.50 -16.93 9.35
N LYS A 267 27.31 -16.61 10.35
CA LYS A 267 27.73 -15.25 10.73
C LYS A 267 28.70 -14.56 9.76
N SER A 268 28.95 -15.08 8.55
CA SER A 268 30.04 -14.59 7.69
C SER A 268 29.63 -13.99 6.33
N GLU A 269 28.36 -13.95 5.97
CA GLU A 269 27.95 -13.42 4.65
C GLU A 269 27.23 -12.06 4.72
N PHE A 270 26.96 -11.54 5.92
CA PHE A 270 26.30 -10.23 6.10
C PHE A 270 27.26 -9.04 5.91
N ASP A 271 28.58 -9.26 6.03
CA ASP A 271 29.58 -8.19 6.02
C ASP A 271 30.05 -7.79 4.60
N GLU A 272 29.71 -8.55 3.55
CA GLU A 272 30.12 -8.21 2.17
C GLU A 272 29.24 -7.16 1.48
N TRP A 273 28.05 -6.83 2.01
CA TRP A 273 27.13 -5.90 1.32
C TRP A 273 27.33 -4.42 1.67
N ILE A 274 28.15 -4.09 2.69
CA ILE A 274 28.34 -2.72 3.19
C ILE A 274 29.51 -1.98 2.50
N ASN A 275 30.40 -2.68 1.79
CA ASN A 275 31.67 -2.11 1.33
C ASN A 275 31.78 -1.82 -0.17
N TYR A 276 30.73 -1.29 -0.81
CA TYR A 276 30.90 -0.63 -2.12
C TYR A 276 30.98 0.90 -1.95
N PRO A 277 32.15 1.53 -2.19
CA PRO A 277 32.28 2.97 -2.11
C PRO A 277 31.53 3.63 -3.26
N ILE A 278 30.60 4.52 -2.92
CA ILE A 278 29.92 5.39 -3.89
C ILE A 278 30.92 6.50 -4.27
N ALA A 279 31.60 6.34 -5.40
CA ALA A 279 32.29 7.44 -6.06
C ALA A 279 31.27 8.28 -6.83
N TYR A 280 31.13 9.55 -6.46
CA TYR A 280 30.49 10.57 -7.30
C TYR A 280 31.57 11.31 -8.10
N PRO A 281 31.33 11.69 -9.37
CA PRO A 281 32.13 12.73 -10.02
C PRO A 281 31.83 14.11 -9.45
#